data_AF-A0A955JVQ0-F1
#
_entry.id   AF-A0A955JVQ0-F1
#
_cell.length_a   1.000
_cell.length_b   1.000
_cell.length_c   1.000
_cell.angle_alpha   90.00
_cell.angle_beta   90.00
_cell.angle_gamma   90.00
#
_symmetry.space_group_name_H-M   'P 1'
#
loop_
_entity.id
_entity.type
_entity.pdbx_description
1 polymer ?
#
loop_
_entity_poly.entity_id
_entity_poly.type
_entity_poly.pdbx_seq_one_letter_code
_entity_poly.pdbx_strand_id
1 'polypeptide(L)'
;MNELSCNVHSQRAQKARVSLVFDNRFIRFLLWLLTVGTFGVWIWLVFIEHMPASHILLGVSGISAMFLFWYYGELKDLKPTQPLDKVDDISAVLSRHILGKLRDNTTPKELAAIVAKRPGGMFFGARYGISPDFLAHASDDPITIKGIWQQALALSAQTGTTEVNSAAVVAAITASIPNHDMYLAQLRVDTNDIFAGVG
;
A
#
# COMPACT_ATOMS: atom_id res chain seq x y z
N MET A 1 -3.46 -23.29 14.58
CA MET A 1 -2.91 -21.98 14.17
C MET A 1 -3.99 -21.31 13.35
N ASN A 2 -4.43 -20.11 13.73
CA ASN A 2 -5.50 -19.41 13.02
C ASN A 2 -5.06 -19.12 11.58
N GLU A 3 -5.91 -19.45 10.61
CA GLU A 3 -5.61 -19.21 9.20
C GLU A 3 -5.64 -17.71 8.92
N LEU A 4 -4.51 -17.15 8.47
CA LEU A 4 -4.43 -15.73 8.14
C LEU A 4 -5.23 -15.43 6.86
N SER A 5 -6.31 -14.68 6.99
CA SER A 5 -7.15 -14.23 5.87
C SER A 5 -6.79 -12.79 5.44
N CYS A 6 -7.31 -12.35 4.31
CA CYS A 6 -7.17 -10.96 3.83
C CYS A 6 -8.55 -10.39 3.47
N ASN A 7 -9.14 -9.58 4.36
CA ASN A 7 -10.41 -8.93 4.07
C ASN A 7 -10.22 -7.69 3.17
N VAL A 8 -10.42 -7.88 1.87
CA VAL A 8 -10.33 -6.79 0.88
C VAL A 8 -11.54 -5.83 0.91
N HIS A 9 -12.60 -6.14 1.66
CA HIS A 9 -13.78 -5.28 1.83
C HIS A 9 -13.75 -4.47 3.12
N SER A 10 -12.72 -4.63 3.95
CA SER A 10 -12.58 -3.87 5.19
C SER A 10 -12.56 -2.36 4.94
N GLN A 11 -12.99 -1.58 5.94
CA GLN A 11 -12.94 -0.11 5.84
C GLN A 11 -11.52 0.39 5.52
N ARG A 12 -10.50 -0.25 6.09
CA ARG A 12 -9.09 0.05 5.80
C ARG A 12 -8.75 -0.22 4.33
N ALA A 13 -9.23 -1.32 3.76
CA ALA A 13 -9.01 -1.63 2.34
C ALA A 13 -9.68 -0.61 1.41
N GLN A 14 -10.89 -0.16 1.75
CA GLN A 14 -11.58 0.90 1.01
C GLN A 14 -10.82 2.23 1.08
N LYS A 15 -10.38 2.65 2.27
CA LYS A 15 -9.53 3.84 2.46
C LYS A 15 -8.21 3.73 1.69
N ALA A 16 -7.58 2.56 1.69
CA ALA A 16 -6.37 2.29 0.93
C ALA A 16 -6.59 2.50 -0.57
N ARG A 17 -7.69 2.00 -1.16
CA ARG A 17 -8.03 2.24 -2.58
C ARG A 17 -8.20 3.72 -2.89
N VAL A 18 -8.95 4.44 -2.06
CA VAL A 18 -9.14 5.89 -2.23
C VAL A 18 -7.80 6.63 -2.14
N SER A 19 -6.93 6.25 -1.20
CA SER A 19 -5.60 6.85 -1.05
C SER A 19 -4.76 6.81 -2.33
N LEU A 20 -4.89 5.74 -3.13
CA LEU A 20 -4.15 5.58 -4.39
C LEU A 20 -4.61 6.56 -5.48
N VAL A 21 -5.86 7.01 -5.44
CA VAL A 21 -6.36 8.05 -6.35
C VAL A 21 -5.68 9.38 -6.00
N PHE A 22 -5.64 9.72 -4.71
CA PHE A 22 -5.03 10.96 -4.22
C PHE A 22 -3.49 10.95 -4.21
N ASP A 23 -2.83 9.80 -4.38
CA ASP A 23 -1.37 9.77 -4.60
C ASP A 23 -0.96 10.50 -5.90
N ASN A 24 -1.88 10.61 -6.87
CA ASN A 24 -1.66 11.42 -8.07
C ASN A 24 -1.51 12.91 -7.69
N ARG A 25 -0.31 13.45 -7.89
CA ARG A 25 0.00 14.87 -7.61
C ARG A 25 -0.91 15.83 -8.36
N PHE A 26 -1.33 15.47 -9.58
CA PHE A 26 -2.19 16.33 -10.40
C PHE A 26 -3.59 16.49 -9.80
N ILE A 27 -4.18 15.40 -9.29
CA ILE A 27 -5.50 15.45 -8.61
C ILE A 27 -5.43 16.33 -7.37
N ARG A 28 -4.37 16.16 -6.54
CA ARG A 28 -4.17 17.01 -5.36
C ARG A 28 -3.94 18.47 -5.71
N PHE A 29 -3.17 18.74 -6.78
CA PHE A 29 -2.96 20.09 -7.27
C PHE A 29 -4.28 20.72 -7.72
N LEU A 30 -5.11 19.99 -8.47
CA LEU A 30 -6.41 20.48 -8.92
C LEU A 30 -7.35 20.78 -7.75
N LEU A 31 -7.39 19.92 -6.72
CA LEU A 31 -8.17 20.18 -5.52
C LEU A 31 -7.67 21.40 -4.76
N TRP A 32 -6.35 21.55 -4.64
CA TRP A 32 -5.76 22.72 -3.98
C TRP A 32 -6.06 24.01 -4.74
N LEU A 33 -5.93 23.98 -6.07
CA LEU A 33 -6.28 25.09 -6.95
C LEU A 33 -7.77 25.44 -6.84
N LEU A 34 -8.65 24.43 -6.80
CA LEU A 34 -10.09 24.62 -6.63
C LEU A 34 -10.41 25.25 -5.28
N THR A 35 -9.82 24.74 -4.18
CA THR A 35 -10.00 25.30 -2.83
C THR A 35 -9.54 26.75 -2.77
N VAL A 36 -8.28 27.03 -3.11
CA VAL A 36 -7.71 28.39 -3.00
C VAL A 36 -8.37 29.34 -4.00
N GLY A 37 -8.63 28.88 -5.22
CA GLY A 37 -9.28 29.68 -6.26
C GLY A 37 -10.71 30.07 -5.89
N THR A 38 -11.55 29.12 -5.49
CA THR A 38 -12.93 29.41 -5.09
C THR A 38 -13.00 30.25 -3.82
N PHE A 39 -12.10 30.04 -2.86
CA PHE A 39 -12.00 30.87 -1.67
C PHE A 39 -11.57 32.31 -1.99
N GLY A 40 -10.58 32.49 -2.88
CA GLY A 40 -10.14 33.81 -3.32
C GLY A 40 -11.22 34.58 -4.09
N VAL A 41 -11.91 33.90 -5.01
CA VAL A 41 -13.06 34.48 -5.74
C VAL A 41 -14.20 34.82 -4.78
N TRP A 42 -14.47 33.98 -3.79
CA TRP A 42 -15.45 34.27 -2.74
C TRP A 42 -15.12 35.56 -1.98
N ILE A 43 -13.88 35.74 -1.54
CA ILE A 43 -13.44 36.97 -0.86
C ILE A 43 -13.68 38.19 -1.78
N TRP A 44 -13.26 38.12 -3.03
CA TRP A 44 -13.43 39.22 -3.98
C TRP A 44 -14.91 39.58 -4.19
N LEU A 45 -15.77 38.59 -4.44
CA LEU A 45 -17.20 38.83 -4.70
C LEU A 45 -17.97 39.34 -3.48
N VAL A 46 -17.62 38.92 -2.27
CA VAL A 46 -18.29 39.38 -1.05
C VAL A 46 -17.87 40.79 -0.68
N PHE A 47 -16.56 41.06 -0.68
CA PHE A 47 -16.03 42.29 -0.09
C PHE A 47 -15.89 43.44 -1.10
N ILE A 48 -15.77 43.15 -2.40
CA ILE A 48 -15.64 44.17 -3.45
C ILE A 48 -16.95 44.33 -4.21
N GLU A 49 -17.51 43.23 -4.72
CA GLU A 49 -18.74 43.27 -5.54
C GLU A 49 -20.04 43.20 -4.71
N HIS A 50 -19.93 43.00 -3.39
CA HIS A 50 -21.05 42.90 -2.46
C HIS A 50 -22.16 41.92 -2.88
N MET A 51 -21.81 40.84 -3.60
CA MET A 51 -22.76 39.86 -4.13
C MET A 51 -23.06 38.76 -3.08
N PRO A 52 -24.27 38.69 -2.49
CA PRO A 52 -24.59 37.73 -1.43
C PRO A 52 -24.61 36.27 -1.91
N ALA A 53 -24.97 36.05 -3.17
CA ALA A 53 -25.03 34.72 -3.78
C ALA A 53 -23.66 34.00 -3.83
N SER A 54 -22.56 34.74 -3.69
CA SER A 54 -21.20 34.20 -3.71
C SER A 54 -20.90 33.22 -2.57
N HIS A 55 -21.67 33.21 -1.48
CA HIS A 55 -21.47 32.32 -0.35
C HIS A 55 -21.53 30.82 -0.72
N ILE A 56 -22.14 30.45 -1.84
CA ILE A 56 -22.11 29.08 -2.38
C ILE A 56 -20.66 28.62 -2.65
N LEU A 57 -19.77 29.53 -3.03
CA LEU A 57 -18.35 29.24 -3.27
C LEU A 57 -17.62 28.73 -2.01
N LEU A 58 -18.06 29.13 -0.81
CA LEU A 58 -17.52 28.55 0.43
C LEU A 58 -17.84 27.06 0.54
N GLY A 59 -19.03 26.63 0.10
CA GLY A 59 -19.39 25.21 0.08
C GLY A 59 -18.47 24.41 -0.83
N VAL A 60 -18.20 24.92 -2.04
CA VAL A 60 -17.27 24.28 -3.00
C VAL A 60 -15.84 24.24 -2.45
N SER A 61 -15.38 25.36 -1.88
CA SER A 61 -14.07 25.44 -1.21
C SER A 61 -13.98 24.45 -0.05
N GLY A 62 -15.02 24.36 0.78
CA GLY A 62 -15.08 23.47 1.93
C GLY A 62 -15.03 22.00 1.53
N ILE A 63 -15.83 21.58 0.54
CA ILE A 63 -15.84 20.19 0.06
C ILE A 63 -14.48 19.80 -0.54
N SER A 64 -13.88 20.67 -1.35
CA SER A 64 -12.55 20.41 -1.93
C SER A 64 -11.45 20.36 -0.86
N ALA A 65 -11.48 21.26 0.12
CA ALA A 65 -10.56 21.27 1.25
C ALA A 65 -10.70 20.00 2.13
N MET A 66 -11.94 19.53 2.35
CA MET A 66 -12.22 18.32 3.12
C MET A 66 -11.48 17.11 2.54
N PHE A 67 -11.50 16.93 1.21
CA PHE A 67 -10.78 15.82 0.57
C PHE A 67 -9.26 15.93 0.73
N LEU A 68 -8.70 17.15 0.67
CA LEU A 68 -7.29 17.37 0.92
C LEU A 68 -6.92 17.03 2.37
N PHE A 69 -7.70 17.52 3.34
CA PHE A 69 -7.46 17.25 4.75
C PHE A 69 -7.63 15.77 5.08
N TRP A 70 -8.60 15.09 4.49
CA TRP A 70 -8.74 13.66 4.66
C TRP A 70 -7.54 12.88 4.13
N TYR A 71 -7.02 13.27 2.96
CA TYR A 71 -5.80 12.66 2.42
C TYR A 71 -4.59 12.87 3.34
N TYR A 72 -4.29 14.12 3.70
CA TYR A 72 -3.11 14.45 4.49
C TYR A 72 -3.21 14.06 5.97
N GLY A 73 -4.43 14.00 6.52
CA GLY A 73 -4.67 13.65 7.91
C GLY A 73 -4.82 12.14 8.17
N GLU A 74 -5.30 11.37 7.19
CA GLU A 74 -5.56 9.95 7.37
C GLU A 74 -5.04 9.06 6.23
N LEU A 75 -5.41 9.35 4.98
CA LEU A 75 -5.20 8.37 3.90
C LEU A 75 -3.74 8.20 3.48
N LYS A 76 -2.94 9.25 3.55
CA LYS A 76 -1.52 9.24 3.15
C LYS A 76 -0.70 8.30 4.04
N ASP A 77 -0.96 8.33 5.34
CA ASP A 77 -0.24 7.57 6.36
C ASP A 77 -1.22 6.60 7.05
N LEU A 78 -1.88 5.76 6.24
CA LEU A 78 -2.93 4.84 6.70
C LEU A 78 -2.38 3.75 7.62
N LYS A 79 -2.38 4.04 8.92
CA LYS A 79 -1.77 3.20 9.95
C LYS A 79 -2.39 1.80 10.03
N PRO A 80 -1.60 0.78 10.43
CA PRO A 80 -2.11 -0.52 10.84
C PRO A 80 -3.14 -0.39 11.97
N THR A 81 -4.15 -1.26 11.97
CA THR A 81 -5.21 -1.30 13.00
C THR A 81 -4.94 -2.32 14.11
N GLN A 82 -3.96 -3.19 13.90
CA GLN A 82 -3.53 -4.22 14.85
C GLN A 82 -2.00 -4.23 14.93
N PRO A 83 -1.42 -4.63 16.08
CA PRO A 83 0.01 -4.90 16.16
C PRO A 83 0.32 -6.25 15.48
N LEU A 84 1.55 -6.41 14.97
CA LEU A 84 1.96 -7.59 14.19
C LEU A 84 1.89 -8.91 14.97
N ASP A 85 1.93 -8.87 16.30
CA ASP A 85 1.87 -10.05 17.19
C ASP A 85 0.44 -10.58 17.41
N LYS A 86 -0.60 -9.81 17.04
CA LYS A 86 -2.02 -10.15 17.27
C LYS A 86 -2.86 -9.93 16.00
N VAL A 87 -2.37 -10.44 14.88
CA VAL A 87 -3.04 -10.30 13.58
C VAL A 87 -3.90 -11.52 13.27
N ASP A 88 -5.20 -11.30 13.14
CA ASP A 88 -6.14 -12.31 12.63
C ASP A 88 -6.39 -12.14 11.11
N ASP A 89 -6.22 -10.92 10.60
CA ASP A 89 -6.43 -10.56 9.20
C ASP A 89 -5.28 -9.67 8.72
N ILE A 90 -4.56 -10.12 7.68
CA ILE A 90 -3.41 -9.38 7.14
C ILE A 90 -3.81 -7.98 6.64
N SER A 91 -5.09 -7.76 6.28
CA SER A 91 -5.59 -6.46 5.85
C SER A 91 -5.45 -5.39 6.93
N ALA A 92 -5.34 -5.76 8.21
CA ALA A 92 -5.11 -4.87 9.33
C ALA A 92 -3.71 -4.26 9.35
N VAL A 93 -2.72 -4.96 8.79
CA VAL A 93 -1.29 -4.62 8.91
C VAL A 93 -0.57 -4.44 7.58
N LEU A 94 -1.20 -4.79 6.46
CA LEU A 94 -0.61 -4.65 5.14
C LEU A 94 -0.43 -3.18 4.75
N SER A 95 0.69 -2.83 4.10
CA SER A 95 0.89 -1.46 3.61
C SER A 95 -0.24 -1.02 2.67
N ARG A 96 -0.63 0.27 2.75
CA ARG A 96 -1.76 0.79 1.96
C ARG A 96 -1.59 0.62 0.45
N HIS A 97 -0.34 0.63 -0.03
CA HIS A 97 -0.03 0.50 -1.45
C HIS A 97 -0.29 -0.90 -2.01
N ILE A 98 -0.16 -1.93 -1.18
CA ILE A 98 -0.52 -3.30 -1.57
C ILE A 98 -2.02 -3.47 -1.37
N LEU A 99 -2.53 -3.14 -0.18
CA LEU A 99 -3.93 -3.34 0.19
C LEU A 99 -4.89 -2.65 -0.79
N GLY A 100 -4.59 -1.42 -1.20
CA GLY A 100 -5.41 -0.67 -2.15
C GLY A 100 -5.43 -1.23 -3.58
N LYS A 101 -4.58 -2.23 -3.91
CA LYS A 101 -4.56 -2.90 -5.22
C LYS A 101 -5.15 -4.31 -5.19
N LEU A 102 -5.37 -4.89 -4.01
CA LEU A 102 -5.93 -6.23 -3.88
C LEU A 102 -7.40 -6.28 -4.33
N ARG A 103 -7.73 -7.38 -5.01
CA ARG A 103 -9.07 -7.76 -5.46
C ARG A 103 -9.53 -9.03 -4.75
N ASP A 104 -10.82 -9.32 -4.87
CA ASP A 104 -11.35 -10.62 -4.45
C ASP A 104 -10.58 -11.75 -5.16
N ASN A 105 -10.19 -12.76 -4.38
CA ASN A 105 -9.44 -13.93 -4.87
C ASN A 105 -8.11 -13.59 -5.59
N THR A 106 -7.41 -12.55 -5.14
CA THR A 106 -6.06 -12.24 -5.65
C THR A 106 -5.19 -13.49 -5.63
N THR A 107 -4.56 -13.83 -6.76
CA THR A 107 -3.67 -15.00 -6.86
C THR A 107 -2.24 -14.66 -6.40
N PRO A 108 -1.40 -15.65 -6.03
CA PRO A 108 0.02 -15.42 -5.74
C PRO A 108 0.75 -14.68 -6.87
N LYS A 109 0.44 -15.01 -8.12
CA LYS A 109 1.02 -14.38 -9.32
C LYS A 109 0.61 -12.92 -9.47
N GLU A 110 -0.66 -12.61 -9.23
CA GLU A 110 -1.14 -11.22 -9.21
C GLU A 110 -0.51 -10.43 -8.06
N LEU A 111 -0.37 -11.04 -6.88
CA LEU A 111 0.29 -10.44 -5.74
C LEU A 111 1.75 -10.11 -6.07
N ALA A 112 2.50 -11.06 -6.63
CA ALA A 112 3.87 -10.88 -7.11
C ALA A 112 3.97 -9.68 -8.06
N ALA A 113 3.07 -9.59 -9.04
CA ALA A 113 3.03 -8.48 -9.99
C ALA A 113 2.72 -7.13 -9.34
N ILE A 114 1.89 -7.12 -8.29
CA ILE A 114 1.59 -5.90 -7.51
C ILE A 114 2.84 -5.45 -6.75
N VAL A 115 3.49 -6.35 -6.01
CA VAL A 115 4.61 -5.98 -5.12
C VAL A 115 5.89 -5.66 -5.87
N ALA A 116 6.17 -6.35 -6.98
CA ALA A 116 7.34 -6.10 -7.82
C ALA A 116 7.37 -4.69 -8.42
N LYS A 117 6.21 -4.04 -8.58
CA LYS A 117 6.10 -2.67 -9.09
C LYS A 117 6.15 -1.59 -8.00
N ARG A 118 6.30 -1.97 -6.73
CA ARG A 118 6.37 -1.01 -5.61
C ARG A 118 7.81 -0.63 -5.31
N PRO A 119 8.10 0.61 -4.86
CA PRO A 119 9.46 1.04 -4.57
C PRO A 119 10.22 0.08 -3.64
N GLY A 120 9.59 -0.38 -2.56
CA GLY A 120 10.22 -1.35 -1.66
C GLY A 120 10.47 -2.71 -2.32
N GLY A 121 9.55 -3.18 -3.16
CA GLY A 121 9.72 -4.44 -3.91
C GLY A 121 10.79 -4.34 -5.01
N MET A 122 10.85 -3.22 -5.74
CA MET A 122 11.90 -2.95 -6.74
C MET A 122 13.28 -2.83 -6.08
N PHE A 123 13.37 -2.09 -4.96
CA PHE A 123 14.62 -1.92 -4.23
C PHE A 123 15.12 -3.26 -3.67
N PHE A 124 14.23 -4.01 -3.03
CA PHE A 124 14.55 -5.34 -2.52
C PHE A 124 14.95 -6.30 -3.65
N GLY A 125 14.18 -6.31 -4.74
CA GLY A 125 14.47 -7.14 -5.91
C GLY A 125 15.82 -6.82 -6.53
N ALA A 126 16.14 -5.54 -6.72
CA ALA A 126 17.43 -5.10 -7.25
C ALA A 126 18.61 -5.48 -6.33
N ARG A 127 18.42 -5.41 -5.01
CA ARG A 127 19.45 -5.75 -4.03
C ARG A 127 19.82 -7.24 -4.03
N TYR A 128 18.84 -8.12 -4.25
CA TYR A 128 19.02 -9.57 -4.14
C TYR A 128 18.95 -10.29 -5.49
N GLY A 129 18.90 -9.58 -6.62
CA GLY A 129 18.81 -10.17 -7.96
C GLY A 129 17.46 -10.85 -8.25
N ILE A 130 16.41 -10.51 -7.51
CA ILE A 130 15.06 -11.08 -7.66
C ILE A 130 14.31 -10.25 -8.71
N SER A 131 14.14 -10.82 -9.91
CA SER A 131 13.43 -10.16 -11.00
C SER A 131 11.90 -10.31 -10.89
N PRO A 132 11.10 -9.39 -11.49
CA PRO A 132 9.66 -9.56 -11.56
C PRO A 132 9.23 -10.85 -12.28
N ASP A 133 9.97 -11.26 -13.30
CA ASP A 133 9.70 -12.48 -14.06
C ASP A 133 9.95 -13.74 -13.21
N PHE A 134 11.02 -13.72 -12.42
CA PHE A 134 11.28 -14.78 -11.43
C PHE A 134 10.13 -14.89 -10.42
N LEU A 135 9.66 -13.76 -9.85
CA LEU A 135 8.53 -13.77 -8.92
C LEU A 135 7.24 -14.30 -9.56
N ALA A 136 7.02 -14.01 -10.85
CA ALA A 136 5.88 -14.51 -11.58
C ALA A 136 5.94 -16.02 -11.80
N HIS A 137 7.11 -16.57 -12.13
CA HIS A 137 7.33 -18.02 -12.33
C HIS A 137 7.30 -18.79 -11.00
N ALA A 138 7.92 -18.24 -9.97
CA ALA A 138 7.85 -18.74 -8.60
C ALA A 138 6.42 -18.88 -8.08
N SER A 139 5.53 -18.01 -8.55
CA SER A 139 4.12 -18.00 -8.16
C SER A 139 3.25 -18.99 -8.95
N ASP A 140 3.81 -19.71 -9.92
CA ASP A 140 3.12 -20.78 -10.67
C ASP A 140 3.21 -22.15 -9.93
N ASP A 141 4.13 -22.28 -8.97
CA ASP A 141 4.22 -23.43 -8.05
C ASP A 141 2.98 -23.50 -7.11
N PRO A 142 2.71 -24.63 -6.42
CA PRO A 142 1.54 -24.79 -5.53
C PRO A 142 1.68 -24.01 -4.21
N ILE A 143 2.06 -22.74 -4.29
CA ILE A 143 2.14 -21.79 -3.19
C ILE A 143 0.75 -21.22 -2.93
N THR A 144 0.30 -21.26 -1.68
CA THR A 144 -0.95 -20.62 -1.30
C THR A 144 -0.72 -19.17 -0.89
N ILE A 145 -1.65 -18.28 -1.25
CA ILE A 145 -1.57 -16.87 -0.82
C ILE A 145 -1.58 -16.73 0.71
N LYS A 146 -2.22 -17.68 1.40
CA LYS A 146 -2.23 -17.76 2.87
C LYS A 146 -0.82 -18.00 3.43
N GLY A 147 -0.07 -18.92 2.85
CA GLY A 147 1.32 -19.19 3.23
C GLY A 147 2.21 -17.96 3.06
N ILE A 148 2.04 -17.23 1.95
CA ILE A 148 2.75 -15.98 1.69
C ILE A 148 2.43 -14.95 2.79
N TRP A 149 1.17 -14.80 3.20
CA TRP A 149 0.80 -13.86 4.26
C TRP A 149 1.40 -14.21 5.61
N GLN A 150 1.35 -15.48 5.99
CA GLN A 150 1.92 -15.94 7.24
C GLN A 150 3.44 -15.69 7.28
N GLN A 151 4.13 -15.99 6.18
CA GLN A 151 5.57 -15.75 6.07
C GLN A 151 5.88 -14.25 6.09
N ALA A 152 5.15 -13.42 5.33
CA ALA A 152 5.38 -11.98 5.30
C ALA A 152 5.15 -11.32 6.67
N LEU A 153 4.15 -11.79 7.42
CA LEU A 153 3.89 -11.35 8.79
C LEU A 153 5.07 -11.71 9.72
N ALA A 154 5.54 -12.95 9.66
CA ALA A 154 6.66 -13.41 10.47
C ALA A 154 7.95 -12.63 10.19
N LEU A 155 8.22 -12.29 8.92
CA LEU A 155 9.38 -11.48 8.54
C LEU A 155 9.27 -10.03 8.99
N SER A 156 8.08 -9.45 8.90
CA SER A 156 7.84 -8.07 9.35
C SER A 156 7.99 -7.96 10.87
N ALA A 157 7.50 -8.96 11.62
CA ALA A 157 7.64 -9.00 13.07
C ALA A 157 9.10 -9.10 13.54
N GLN A 158 9.95 -9.83 12.80
CA GLN A 158 11.37 -9.98 13.13
C GLN A 158 12.20 -8.73 12.85
N THR A 159 11.78 -7.90 11.88
CA THR A 159 12.51 -6.70 11.45
C THR A 159 12.08 -5.43 12.19
N GLY A 160 11.12 -5.53 13.11
CA GLY A 160 10.65 -4.39 13.90
C GLY A 160 9.83 -3.38 13.11
N THR A 161 9.37 -3.73 11.91
CA THR A 161 8.43 -2.88 11.17
C THR A 161 7.06 -2.90 11.86
N THR A 162 6.25 -1.86 11.63
CA THR A 162 4.87 -1.82 12.15
C THR A 162 3.85 -2.33 11.15
N GLU A 163 4.25 -2.46 9.88
CA GLU A 163 3.41 -2.89 8.77
C GLU A 163 4.11 -3.93 7.90
N VAL A 164 3.30 -4.73 7.19
CA VAL A 164 3.77 -5.67 6.17
C VAL A 164 3.91 -4.91 4.85
N ASN A 165 5.16 -4.57 4.50
CA ASN A 165 5.51 -3.78 3.32
C ASN A 165 5.76 -4.66 2.08
N SER A 166 6.07 -4.05 0.94
CA SER A 166 6.30 -4.80 -0.30
C SER A 166 7.59 -5.63 -0.28
N ALA A 167 8.61 -5.22 0.47
CA ALA A 167 9.85 -6.00 0.61
C ALA A 167 9.58 -7.29 1.38
N ALA A 168 8.85 -7.22 2.50
CA ALA A 168 8.43 -8.37 3.28
C ALA A 168 7.64 -9.39 2.45
N VAL A 169 6.73 -8.92 1.59
CA VAL A 169 5.95 -9.80 0.72
C VAL A 169 6.81 -10.42 -0.39
N VAL A 170 7.75 -9.67 -0.99
CA VAL A 170 8.69 -10.23 -1.98
C VAL A 170 9.57 -11.31 -1.34
N ALA A 171 10.12 -11.05 -0.15
CA ALA A 171 10.88 -12.02 0.63
C ALA A 171 10.04 -13.26 0.95
N ALA A 172 8.78 -13.08 1.35
CA ALA A 172 7.86 -14.17 1.66
C ALA A 172 7.52 -15.04 0.44
N ILE A 173 7.27 -14.44 -0.73
CA ILE A 173 7.06 -15.17 -1.98
C ILE A 173 8.29 -16.01 -2.29
N THR A 174 9.47 -15.40 -2.20
CA THR A 174 10.76 -16.07 -2.48
C THR A 174 11.01 -17.24 -1.53
N ALA A 175 10.75 -17.07 -0.23
CA ALA A 175 10.89 -18.11 0.78
C ALA A 175 9.83 -19.22 0.68
N SER A 176 8.71 -18.97 0.01
CA SER A 176 7.64 -19.96 -0.19
C SER A 176 7.91 -20.92 -1.35
N ILE A 177 8.98 -20.69 -2.14
CA ILE A 177 9.35 -21.53 -3.28
C ILE A 177 10.03 -22.82 -2.80
N PRO A 178 9.63 -24.01 -3.31
CA PRO A 178 10.36 -25.25 -3.08
C PRO A 178 11.82 -25.14 -3.54
N ASN A 179 12.78 -25.56 -2.71
CA ASN A 179 14.21 -25.46 -2.99
C ASN A 179 14.72 -24.01 -3.21
N HIS A 180 14.09 -23.00 -2.60
CA HIS A 180 14.54 -21.60 -2.68
C HIS A 180 16.03 -21.43 -2.37
N ASP A 181 16.58 -22.16 -1.38
CA ASP A 181 18.01 -22.12 -1.04
C ASP A 181 18.92 -22.43 -2.24
N MET A 182 18.52 -23.36 -3.12
CA MET A 182 19.31 -23.73 -4.28
C MET A 182 19.30 -22.63 -5.36
N TYR A 183 18.21 -21.89 -5.46
CA TYR A 183 18.07 -20.74 -6.36
C TYR A 183 18.76 -19.49 -5.80
N LEU A 184 18.63 -19.24 -4.50
CA LEU A 184 19.29 -18.13 -3.81
C LEU A 184 20.82 -18.30 -3.79
N ALA A 185 21.31 -19.54 -3.67
CA ALA A 185 22.72 -19.87 -3.81
C ALA A 185 23.28 -19.46 -5.19
N GLN A 186 22.48 -19.56 -6.28
CA GLN A 186 22.90 -19.09 -7.61
C GLN A 186 23.03 -17.56 -7.66
N LEU A 187 22.22 -16.85 -6.87
CA LEU A 187 22.28 -15.40 -6.70
C LEU A 187 23.36 -14.96 -5.70
N ARG A 188 24.07 -15.90 -5.07
CA ARG A 188 25.03 -15.68 -3.96
C ARG A 188 24.42 -14.96 -2.76
N VAL A 189 23.13 -15.20 -2.52
CA VAL A 189 22.37 -14.62 -1.42
C VAL A 189 21.98 -15.75 -0.47
N ASP A 190 22.23 -15.58 0.83
CA ASP A 190 21.71 -16.49 1.85
C ASP A 190 20.28 -16.09 2.23
N THR A 191 19.46 -17.07 2.60
CA THR A 191 18.11 -16.87 3.14
C THR A 191 18.13 -15.93 4.36
N ASN A 192 19.20 -15.95 5.17
CA ASN A 192 19.40 -15.00 6.26
C ASN A 192 19.61 -13.55 5.79
N ASP A 193 20.28 -13.35 4.65
CA ASP A 193 20.53 -12.01 4.09
C ASP A 193 19.24 -11.36 3.57
N ILE A 194 18.32 -12.17 3.03
CA ILE A 194 16.99 -11.74 2.58
C ILE A 194 16.17 -11.26 3.78
N PHE A 195 16.19 -12.01 4.88
CA PHE A 195 15.44 -11.64 6.09
C PHE A 195 15.99 -10.37 6.75
N ALA A 196 17.32 -10.19 6.74
CA ALA A 196 17.94 -8.96 7.23
C ALA A 196 17.60 -7.72 6.37
N GLY A 197 17.24 -7.89 5.09
CA GLY A 197 16.96 -6.80 4.16
C GLY A 197 15.53 -6.27 4.13
N VAL A 198 14.62 -6.84 4.91
CA VAL A 198 13.19 -6.47 4.92
C VAL A 198 12.92 -5.19 5.74
N GLY A 199 13.79 -4.90 6.71
CA GLY A 199 13.73 -3.74 7.63
C GLY A 199 14.39 -2.48 7.09
#